data_AF-A0A0Q3VD90-F1
#
_entry.id   AF-A0A0Q3VD90-F1
#
_cell.length_a   1.000
_cell.length_b   1.000
_cell.length_c   1.000
_cell.angle_alpha   90.00
_cell.angle_beta   90.00
_cell.angle_gamma   90.00
#
_symmetry.space_group_name_H-M   'P 1'
#
loop_
_entity.id
_entity.type
_entity.pdbx_description
1 polymer ?
#
loop_
_entity_poly.entity_id
_entity_poly.type
_entity_poly.pdbx_seq_one_letter_code
_entity_poly.pdbx_strand_id
1 'polypeptide(L)'
;CPACRNYKPHYEKVAKLFNGPDAAHPGIIVMARVDCASKVNLDLCNKFSVDHYPFLVWGPPAKFNSPQWKPKQENSELELIDDGRTAERLLKWINKKMGSSFNLDDKRYENESALPKNASDPEQIVRAIYDVEEATAHAWQIILELKMIKPETRDSLIRFLQILVSHHPSKRCRRGSANVLINFDDHWHTNQSLSSQESSTLLTSVTGDNICGEGVPRGYWMFCRGSKKETRGFSCGLWVLLHSLTVRSGDGESQSTFTSICDFIHNFFICEECRKHFYEMCSSVSVPFKSARDLTLWLWRAHNKVNERLMKEEKDLDTADPSFPKVIWPPKQLCPSCYRSSSRTADGVTQVEWDEDEVFHFLVGYYGKKLVSSYRETSMDSHLQVTKQVGSISDDSSASSAATVPIGAALGVAVASCTFGALACFWRTQQKNRKYYHLRSLKKI
;
A
#
# COMPACT_ATOMS: atom_id res chain seq x y z
N CYS A 1 6.20 3.47 39.39
CA CYS A 1 7.56 2.91 39.26
C CYS A 1 8.60 4.03 39.06
N PRO A 2 9.40 4.39 40.07
CA PRO A 2 10.48 5.39 39.94
C PRO A 2 11.57 4.99 38.92
N ALA A 3 11.99 3.72 38.90
CA ALA A 3 12.99 3.23 37.95
C ALA A 3 12.56 3.45 36.48
N CYS A 4 11.29 3.20 36.18
CA CYS A 4 10.69 3.40 34.87
C CYS A 4 10.65 4.89 34.47
N ARG A 5 10.34 5.78 35.43
CA ARG A 5 10.37 7.24 35.21
C ARG A 5 11.78 7.73 34.88
N ASN A 6 12.79 7.19 35.56
CA ASN A 6 14.20 7.53 35.31
C ASN A 6 14.72 6.93 34.00
N TYR A 7 14.22 5.74 33.63
CA TYR A 7 14.61 5.07 32.39
C TYR A 7 13.93 5.65 31.14
N LYS A 8 12.70 6.17 31.27
CA LYS A 8 11.93 6.79 30.20
C LYS A 8 12.74 7.72 29.29
N PRO A 9 13.49 8.73 29.79
CA PRO A 9 14.26 9.62 28.92
C PRO A 9 15.35 8.90 28.12
N HIS A 10 15.97 7.83 28.66
CA HIS A 10 16.95 7.02 27.93
C HIS A 10 16.29 6.24 26.79
N TYR A 11 15.15 5.60 27.05
CA TYR A 11 14.39 4.88 26.04
C TYR A 11 13.89 5.82 24.94
N GLU A 12 13.36 6.98 25.31
CA GLU A 12 12.87 7.99 24.36
C GLU A 12 14.00 8.60 23.53
N LYS A 13 15.22 8.73 24.08
CA LYS A 13 16.39 9.19 23.31
C LYS A 13 16.71 8.23 22.16
N VAL A 14 16.66 6.92 22.39
CA VAL A 14 16.84 5.91 21.34
C VAL A 14 15.63 5.85 20.41
N ALA A 15 14.41 5.91 20.94
CA ALA A 15 13.19 5.86 20.13
C ALA A 15 13.11 7.00 19.12
N LYS A 16 13.60 8.20 19.43
CA LYS A 16 13.69 9.34 18.50
C LYS A 16 14.56 9.05 17.27
N LEU A 17 15.49 8.08 17.35
CA LEU A 17 16.26 7.68 16.18
C LEU A 17 15.39 6.96 15.15
N PHE A 18 14.36 6.24 15.57
CA PHE A 18 13.61 5.33 14.68
C PHE A 18 12.13 5.68 14.50
N ASN A 19 11.56 6.44 15.43
CA ASN A 19 10.15 6.78 15.45
C ASN A 19 9.91 8.27 15.20
N GLY A 20 8.86 8.55 14.43
CA GLY A 20 8.35 9.91 14.24
C GLY A 20 8.89 10.60 12.98
N PRO A 21 8.32 11.78 12.64
CA PRO A 21 8.59 12.48 11.39
C PRO A 21 10.02 13.04 11.28
N ASP A 22 10.67 13.29 12.42
CA ASP A 22 12.03 13.81 12.51
C ASP A 22 13.07 12.75 12.87
N ALA A 23 12.70 11.46 12.79
CA ALA A 23 13.61 10.37 13.08
C ALA A 23 14.81 10.36 12.13
N ALA A 24 15.98 10.04 12.68
CA ALA A 24 17.20 9.87 11.89
C ALA A 24 17.07 8.67 10.93
N HIS A 25 16.50 7.58 11.43
CA HIS A 25 16.39 6.26 10.83
C HIS A 25 14.94 5.74 10.91
N PRO A 26 13.95 6.46 10.35
CA PRO A 26 12.54 6.13 10.47
C PRO A 26 12.30 4.71 10.00
N GLY A 27 11.36 4.01 10.66
CA GLY A 27 10.76 2.73 10.25
C GLY A 27 11.70 1.54 10.02
N ILE A 28 12.98 1.66 10.38
CA ILE A 28 13.89 0.50 10.49
C ILE A 28 13.49 -0.33 11.72
N ILE A 29 13.15 0.37 12.81
CA ILE A 29 12.75 -0.21 14.09
C ILE A 29 11.51 0.54 14.55
N VAL A 30 10.53 -0.17 15.11
CA VAL A 30 9.40 0.45 15.80
C VAL A 30 9.60 0.26 17.30
N MET A 31 9.86 1.36 18.00
CA MET A 31 10.02 1.33 19.45
C MET A 31 8.70 1.70 20.15
N ALA A 32 8.00 0.74 20.74
CA ALA A 32 6.74 0.98 21.44
C ALA A 32 6.91 0.89 22.96
N ARG A 33 5.98 1.48 23.72
CA ARG A 33 5.91 1.32 25.19
C ARG A 33 4.47 1.01 25.62
N VAL A 34 4.34 0.15 26.63
CA VAL A 34 3.05 -0.21 27.23
C VAL A 34 3.07 0.21 28.70
N ASP A 35 2.00 0.87 29.15
CA ASP A 35 1.83 1.20 30.56
C ASP A 35 0.98 0.13 31.25
N CYS A 36 1.65 -0.79 31.94
CA CYS A 36 1.01 -1.88 32.68
C CYS A 36 0.29 -1.44 33.96
N ALA A 37 0.41 -0.17 34.38
CA ALA A 37 -0.42 0.36 35.45
C ALA A 37 -1.85 0.69 34.96
N SER A 38 -2.04 0.81 33.64
CA SER A 38 -3.34 1.07 33.05
C SER A 38 -4.18 -0.21 32.97
N LYS A 39 -5.42 -0.14 33.44
CA LYS A 39 -6.36 -1.29 33.44
C LYS A 39 -6.57 -1.89 32.05
N VAL A 40 -6.55 -1.06 31.01
CA VAL A 40 -6.73 -1.52 29.62
C VAL A 40 -5.57 -2.36 29.08
N ASN A 41 -4.40 -2.29 29.73
CA ASN A 41 -3.20 -3.00 29.30
C ASN A 41 -2.89 -4.23 30.16
N LEU A 42 -3.68 -4.52 31.20
CA LEU A 42 -3.40 -5.62 32.13
C LEU A 42 -3.34 -6.97 31.43
N ASP A 43 -4.29 -7.24 30.54
CA ASP A 43 -4.32 -8.49 29.77
C ASP A 43 -3.07 -8.64 28.90
N LEU A 44 -2.61 -7.56 28.27
CA LEU A 44 -1.39 -7.54 27.47
C LEU A 44 -0.16 -7.80 28.35
N CYS A 45 -0.03 -7.14 29.50
CA CYS A 45 1.12 -7.32 30.37
C CYS A 45 1.16 -8.71 31.01
N ASN A 46 0.01 -9.27 31.38
CA ASN A 46 -0.11 -10.65 31.86
C ASN A 46 0.26 -11.66 30.76
N LYS A 47 -0.18 -11.42 29.52
CA LYS A 47 0.13 -12.26 28.35
C LYS A 47 1.63 -12.37 28.06
N PHE A 48 2.38 -11.30 28.34
CA PHE A 48 3.84 -11.27 28.26
C PHE A 48 4.53 -11.62 29.58
N SER A 49 3.79 -12.12 30.58
CA SER A 49 4.34 -12.51 31.89
C SER A 49 5.25 -11.42 32.50
N VAL A 50 4.86 -10.15 32.37
CA VAL A 50 5.66 -9.03 32.87
C VAL A 50 5.65 -9.06 34.40
N ASP A 51 6.78 -9.44 34.99
CA ASP A 51 6.95 -9.62 36.44
C ASP A 51 7.82 -8.51 37.09
N HIS A 52 8.53 -7.72 36.28
CA HIS A 52 9.35 -6.61 36.74
C HIS A 52 9.39 -5.46 35.73
N TYR A 53 9.89 -4.30 36.16
CA TYR A 53 10.01 -3.13 35.29
C TYR A 53 11.38 -2.42 35.46
N PRO A 54 11.94 -1.81 34.40
CA PRO A 54 11.46 -1.82 33.02
C PRO A 54 11.58 -3.21 32.38
N PHE A 55 10.61 -3.58 31.54
CA PHE A 55 10.60 -4.83 30.81
C PHE A 55 10.80 -4.56 29.32
N LEU A 56 11.82 -5.16 28.70
CA LEU A 56 12.19 -4.89 27.31
C LEU A 56 12.20 -6.19 26.53
N VAL A 57 11.49 -6.19 25.40
CA VAL A 57 11.40 -7.33 24.48
C VAL A 57 11.64 -6.83 23.06
N TRP A 58 12.41 -7.61 22.31
CA TRP A 58 12.72 -7.39 20.91
C TRP A 58 12.21 -8.54 20.05
N GLY A 59 11.75 -8.25 18.84
CA GLY A 59 11.53 -9.28 17.83
C GLY A 59 10.67 -8.78 16.67
N PRO A 60 10.28 -9.68 15.76
CA PRO A 60 9.48 -9.32 14.60
C PRO A 60 8.05 -8.92 15.02
N PRO A 61 7.44 -7.88 14.40
CA PRO A 61 6.10 -7.38 14.75
C PRO A 61 5.02 -8.48 14.81
N ALA A 62 5.12 -9.49 13.95
CA ALA A 62 4.19 -10.62 13.90
C ALA A 62 4.07 -11.37 15.23
N LYS A 63 5.19 -11.52 15.95
CA LYS A 63 5.23 -12.34 17.17
C LYS A 63 4.65 -11.63 18.37
N PHE A 64 4.55 -10.30 18.34
CA PHE A 64 3.88 -9.53 19.38
C PHE A 64 2.35 -9.78 19.44
N ASN A 65 1.77 -10.39 18.39
CA ASN A 65 0.35 -10.77 18.38
C ASN A 65 0.10 -12.21 18.89
N SER A 66 1.14 -13.02 19.15
CA SER A 66 0.98 -14.45 19.52
C SER A 66 0.22 -14.63 20.85
N PRO A 67 -0.67 -15.63 20.99
CA PRO A 67 -1.63 -15.73 22.10
C PRO A 67 -1.02 -15.93 23.50
N GLN A 68 0.18 -16.49 23.66
CA GLN A 68 0.89 -16.58 24.95
C GLN A 68 2.41 -16.54 24.71
N TRP A 69 3.15 -15.73 25.48
CA TRP A 69 4.62 -15.70 25.45
C TRP A 69 5.20 -16.27 26.75
N LYS A 70 6.18 -17.17 26.62
CA LYS A 70 6.90 -17.79 27.74
C LYS A 70 8.41 -17.47 27.61
N PRO A 71 9.02 -16.76 28.57
CA PRO A 71 10.41 -16.29 28.47
C PRO A 71 11.51 -17.37 28.34
N LYS A 72 11.17 -18.66 28.52
CA LYS A 72 12.15 -19.77 28.66
C LYS A 72 12.01 -20.89 27.62
N GLN A 73 11.33 -20.66 26.49
CA GLN A 73 11.38 -21.62 25.37
C GLN A 73 12.54 -21.27 24.44
N GLU A 74 13.44 -22.23 24.22
CA GLU A 74 14.64 -22.11 23.36
C GLU A 74 14.35 -21.72 21.89
N ASN A 75 13.07 -21.66 21.48
CA ASN A 75 12.62 -21.32 20.12
C ASN A 75 11.74 -20.05 20.04
N SER A 76 11.78 -19.17 21.03
CA SER A 76 11.06 -17.89 21.00
C SER A 76 11.84 -16.86 20.17
N GLU A 77 11.32 -16.46 18.99
CA GLU A 77 11.87 -15.34 18.18
C GLU A 77 11.79 -13.97 18.87
N LEU A 78 11.12 -13.90 20.03
CA LEU A 78 11.13 -12.74 20.92
C LEU A 78 12.27 -12.88 21.94
N GLU A 79 13.12 -11.87 22.02
CA GLU A 79 14.32 -11.83 22.86
C GLU A 79 14.15 -10.79 23.97
N LEU A 80 14.44 -11.19 25.21
CA LEU A 80 14.47 -10.29 26.36
C LEU A 80 15.75 -9.44 26.31
N ILE A 81 15.63 -8.13 26.56
CA ILE A 81 16.80 -7.23 26.63
C ILE A 81 17.09 -6.88 28.09
N ASP A 82 18.06 -7.57 28.70
CA ASP A 82 18.42 -7.37 30.10
C ASP A 82 19.34 -6.14 30.33
N ASP A 83 20.30 -5.90 29.44
CA ASP A 83 21.32 -4.85 29.59
C ASP A 83 20.96 -3.54 28.86
N GLY A 84 19.66 -3.22 28.74
CA GLY A 84 19.17 -2.03 28.00
C GLY A 84 19.04 -0.75 28.84
N ARG A 85 19.57 -0.68 30.06
CA ARG A 85 19.16 0.30 31.10
C ARG A 85 19.61 1.76 30.87
N THR A 86 20.40 2.04 29.85
CA THR A 86 20.77 3.40 29.41
C THR A 86 20.61 3.52 27.90
N ALA A 87 20.61 4.75 27.37
CA ALA A 87 20.43 4.98 25.94
C ALA A 87 21.59 4.36 25.15
N GLU A 88 22.81 4.51 25.66
CA GLU A 88 24.05 4.02 25.07
C GLU A 88 24.08 2.49 25.04
N ARG A 89 23.69 1.83 26.14
CA ARG A 89 23.65 0.36 26.18
C ARG A 89 22.54 -0.22 25.30
N LEU A 90 21.36 0.39 25.31
CA LEU A 90 20.25 -0.02 24.45
C LEU A 90 20.62 0.12 22.97
N LEU A 91 21.17 1.27 22.56
CA LEU A 91 21.59 1.48 21.18
C LEU A 91 22.72 0.54 20.77
N LYS A 92 23.69 0.30 21.65
CA LYS A 92 24.77 -0.68 21.41
C LYS A 92 24.22 -2.08 21.21
N TRP A 93 23.23 -2.48 22.00
CA TRP A 93 22.56 -3.77 21.85
C TRP A 93 21.85 -3.86 20.50
N ILE A 94 21.08 -2.83 20.12
CA ILE A 94 20.39 -2.74 18.82
C ILE A 94 21.38 -2.82 17.65
N ASN A 95 22.46 -2.04 17.70
CA ASN A 95 23.51 -2.05 16.67
C ASN A 95 24.12 -3.44 16.50
N LYS A 96 24.42 -4.13 17.61
CA LYS A 96 24.92 -5.51 17.57
C LYS A 96 23.90 -6.46 16.96
N LYS A 97 22.62 -6.34 17.34
CA LYS A 97 21.54 -7.20 16.82
C LYS A 97 21.30 -7.00 15.32
N MET A 98 21.47 -5.78 14.84
CA MET A 98 21.16 -5.37 13.46
C MET A 98 22.39 -5.34 12.54
N GLY A 99 23.60 -5.59 13.05
CA GLY A 99 24.84 -5.36 12.28
C GLY A 99 24.97 -3.92 11.78
N SER A 100 24.49 -2.95 12.56
CA SER A 100 24.37 -1.53 12.19
C SER A 100 25.25 -0.64 13.08
N SER A 101 25.34 0.65 12.75
CA SER A 101 26.20 1.62 13.47
C SER A 101 25.49 2.96 13.73
N PHE A 102 24.27 2.91 14.28
CA PHE A 102 23.51 4.10 14.67
C PHE A 102 24.17 4.84 15.83
N ASN A 103 24.01 6.18 15.88
CA ASN A 103 24.47 7.05 16.95
C ASN A 103 23.29 7.80 17.60
N LEU A 104 23.38 8.08 18.90
CA LEU A 104 22.37 8.84 19.65
C LEU A 104 22.23 10.30 19.20
N ASP A 105 23.29 10.82 18.58
CA ASP A 105 23.31 12.18 18.04
C ASP A 105 22.99 12.21 16.54
N ASP A 106 22.61 11.07 15.95
CA ASP A 106 22.11 11.05 14.58
C ASP A 106 20.88 11.97 14.51
N LYS A 107 21.01 13.03 13.72
CA LYS A 107 19.92 13.95 13.45
C LYS A 107 19.13 13.48 12.24
N ARG A 108 17.96 14.08 12.02
CA ARG A 108 17.26 14.04 10.74
C ARG A 108 18.27 14.35 9.64
N TYR A 109 18.72 13.32 8.93
CA TYR A 109 19.80 13.39 7.95
C TYR A 109 19.42 14.40 6.85
N GLU A 110 20.02 15.57 6.88
CA GLU A 110 20.07 16.53 5.76
C GLU A 110 21.36 16.42 4.95
N ASN A 111 22.36 15.65 5.41
CA ASN A 111 23.62 15.44 4.69
C ASN A 111 24.05 13.97 4.66
N GLU A 112 23.98 13.44 3.44
CA GLU A 112 24.75 12.39 2.76
C GLU A 112 25.60 11.40 3.56
N SER A 113 25.36 10.11 3.27
CA SER A 113 26.34 9.02 3.01
C SER A 113 25.96 7.65 3.58
N ALA A 114 24.86 7.54 4.35
CA ALA A 114 24.50 6.31 5.08
C ALA A 114 23.13 5.69 4.73
N LEU A 115 22.53 6.01 3.58
CA LEU A 115 21.49 5.13 2.99
C LEU A 115 22.19 4.02 2.21
N PRO A 116 21.68 2.77 2.20
CA PRO A 116 22.34 1.68 1.52
C PRO A 116 22.50 2.01 0.03
N LYS A 117 23.75 2.24 -0.39
CA LYS A 117 24.18 2.54 -1.78
C LYS A 117 23.76 1.47 -2.80
N ASN A 118 23.15 0.38 -2.36
CA ASN A 118 22.72 -0.69 -3.22
C ASN A 118 21.28 -0.43 -3.71
N ALA A 119 21.13 0.46 -4.69
CA ALA A 119 20.00 0.37 -5.64
C ALA A 119 19.93 -1.02 -6.34
N SER A 120 20.97 -1.83 -6.13
CA SER A 120 21.12 -3.23 -6.54
C SER A 120 20.50 -4.25 -5.56
N ASP A 121 20.07 -3.86 -4.36
CA ASP A 121 19.50 -4.78 -3.39
C ASP A 121 17.98 -4.94 -3.61
N PRO A 122 17.51 -6.10 -4.10
CA PRO A 122 16.10 -6.31 -4.39
C PRO A 122 15.23 -6.45 -3.14
N GLU A 123 15.78 -6.54 -1.93
CA GLU A 123 15.00 -6.61 -0.69
C GLU A 123 14.56 -5.23 -0.19
N GLN A 124 15.15 -4.14 -0.68
CA GLN A 124 14.78 -2.80 -0.20
C GLN A 124 13.33 -2.42 -0.51
N ILE A 125 12.75 -2.97 -1.58
CA ILE A 125 11.36 -2.71 -1.99
C ILE A 125 10.34 -3.13 -0.93
N VAL A 126 10.70 -4.04 -0.03
CA VAL A 126 9.83 -4.49 1.08
C VAL A 126 9.42 -3.33 1.98
N ARG A 127 10.29 -2.32 2.14
CA ARG A 127 10.01 -1.12 2.95
C ARG A 127 9.08 -0.14 2.23
N ALA A 128 8.97 -0.23 0.91
CA ALA A 128 8.15 0.68 0.11
C ALA A 128 6.65 0.49 0.33
N ILE A 129 6.21 -0.63 0.94
CA ILE A 129 4.79 -0.79 1.27
C ILE A 129 4.30 0.31 2.21
N TYR A 130 5.14 0.78 3.13
CA TYR A 130 4.81 1.91 4.01
C TYR A 130 4.66 3.19 3.21
N ASP A 131 5.56 3.44 2.26
CA ASP A 131 5.51 4.63 1.40
C ASP A 131 4.34 4.59 0.42
N VAL A 132 3.90 3.41 0.01
CA VAL A 132 2.67 3.25 -0.79
C VAL A 132 1.46 3.65 0.06
N GLU A 133 1.37 3.19 1.32
CA GLU A 133 0.31 3.64 2.24
C GLU A 133 0.34 5.15 2.49
N GLU A 134 1.54 5.71 2.72
CA GLU A 134 1.74 7.16 2.87
C GLU A 134 1.29 7.91 1.61
N ALA A 135 1.71 7.49 0.42
CA ALA A 135 1.35 8.14 -0.82
C ALA A 135 -0.16 8.08 -1.10
N THR A 136 -0.81 6.94 -0.83
CA THR A 136 -2.27 6.83 -0.98
C THR A 136 -3.01 7.76 -0.03
N ALA A 137 -2.61 7.81 1.24
CA ALA A 137 -3.24 8.69 2.21
C ALA A 137 -2.96 10.17 1.93
N HIS A 138 -1.74 10.50 1.50
CA HIS A 138 -1.37 11.87 1.15
C HIS A 138 -2.10 12.36 -0.11
N ALA A 139 -2.24 11.50 -1.14
CA ALA A 139 -3.05 11.82 -2.31
C ALA A 139 -4.50 12.09 -1.92
N TRP A 140 -5.08 11.26 -1.06
CA TRP A 140 -6.44 11.45 -0.55
C TRP A 140 -6.60 12.77 0.21
N GLN A 141 -5.67 13.07 1.13
CA GLN A 141 -5.66 14.32 1.89
C GLN A 141 -5.59 15.54 0.96
N ILE A 142 -4.70 15.53 -0.03
CA ILE A 142 -4.59 16.60 -1.04
C ILE A 142 -5.91 16.79 -1.80
N ILE A 143 -6.54 15.69 -2.26
CA ILE A 143 -7.81 15.73 -2.99
C ILE A 143 -8.90 16.43 -2.17
N LEU A 144 -8.96 16.13 -0.87
CA LEU A 144 -9.93 16.71 0.04
C LEU A 144 -9.63 18.17 0.37
N GLU A 145 -8.39 18.48 0.76
CA GLU A 145 -7.95 19.83 1.14
C GLU A 145 -8.08 20.83 -0.01
N LEU A 146 -7.71 20.40 -1.22
CA LEU A 146 -7.81 21.21 -2.44
C LEU A 146 -9.19 21.15 -3.10
N LYS A 147 -10.17 20.46 -2.48
CA LYS A 147 -11.56 20.35 -2.96
C LYS A 147 -11.64 19.90 -4.42
N MET A 148 -10.87 18.87 -4.74
CA MET A 148 -10.71 18.39 -6.12
C MET A 148 -11.85 17.48 -6.58
N ILE A 149 -12.74 17.05 -5.67
CA ILE A 149 -13.91 16.24 -5.98
C ILE A 149 -15.03 17.16 -6.50
N LYS A 150 -15.23 17.14 -7.82
CA LYS A 150 -16.18 17.97 -8.57
C LYS A 150 -16.97 17.10 -9.53
N PRO A 151 -18.11 17.55 -10.09
CA PRO A 151 -18.90 16.75 -11.03
C PRO A 151 -18.07 16.14 -12.18
N GLU A 152 -17.11 16.90 -12.73
CA GLU A 152 -16.25 16.47 -13.83
C GLU A 152 -15.12 15.50 -13.44
N THR A 153 -14.70 15.48 -12.17
CA THR A 153 -13.63 14.60 -11.66
C THR A 153 -14.17 13.44 -10.82
N ARG A 154 -15.46 13.45 -10.50
CA ARG A 154 -16.11 12.47 -9.61
C ARG A 154 -15.95 11.04 -10.11
N ASP A 155 -16.29 10.80 -11.37
CA ASP A 155 -16.30 9.44 -11.92
C ASP A 155 -14.89 8.88 -12.08
N SER A 156 -13.89 9.72 -12.38
CA SER A 156 -12.49 9.28 -12.45
C SER A 156 -11.98 8.86 -11.07
N LEU A 157 -12.36 9.56 -10.01
CA LEU A 157 -12.00 9.19 -8.64
C LEU A 157 -12.66 7.87 -8.22
N ILE A 158 -13.95 7.68 -8.52
CA ILE A 158 -14.67 6.44 -8.23
C ILE A 158 -13.98 5.24 -8.91
N ARG A 159 -13.65 5.37 -10.20
CA ARG A 159 -12.94 4.31 -10.94
C ARG A 159 -11.56 4.00 -10.34
N PHE A 160 -10.82 5.03 -9.93
CA PHE A 160 -9.55 4.82 -9.26
C PHE A 160 -9.72 4.12 -7.90
N LEU A 161 -10.69 4.54 -7.08
CA LEU A 161 -11.02 3.88 -5.80
C LEU A 161 -11.39 2.41 -6.00
N GLN A 162 -12.15 2.06 -7.03
CA GLN A 162 -12.48 0.66 -7.36
C GLN A 162 -11.21 -0.18 -7.61
N ILE A 163 -10.23 0.36 -8.34
CA ILE A 163 -8.94 -0.30 -8.52
C ILE A 163 -8.19 -0.43 -7.20
N LEU A 164 -8.21 0.60 -6.35
CA LEU A 164 -7.56 0.52 -5.04
C LEU A 164 -8.21 -0.58 -4.18
N VAL A 165 -9.53 -0.68 -4.16
CA VAL A 165 -10.27 -1.72 -3.42
C VAL A 165 -9.83 -3.13 -3.83
N SER A 166 -9.69 -3.38 -5.12
CA SER A 166 -9.33 -4.70 -5.64
C SER A 166 -7.83 -4.99 -5.51
N HIS A 167 -7.00 -4.02 -5.88
CA HIS A 167 -5.62 -4.27 -6.27
C HIS A 167 -4.56 -3.55 -5.44
N HIS A 168 -4.92 -2.59 -4.58
CA HIS A 168 -3.93 -1.90 -3.74
C HIS A 168 -3.12 -2.93 -2.92
N PRO A 169 -1.78 -2.86 -2.85
CA PRO A 169 -0.97 -3.90 -2.21
C PRO A 169 -1.24 -4.03 -0.70
N SER A 170 -1.46 -2.92 0.00
CA SER A 170 -1.83 -2.89 1.43
C SER A 170 -3.29 -3.25 1.69
N LYS A 171 -3.52 -4.24 2.57
CA LYS A 171 -4.87 -4.68 3.01
C LYS A 171 -5.67 -3.55 3.69
N ARG A 172 -5.00 -2.73 4.50
CA ARG A 172 -5.66 -1.64 5.23
C ARG A 172 -6.15 -0.53 4.30
N CYS A 173 -5.39 -0.22 3.24
CA CYS A 173 -5.84 0.71 2.21
C CYS A 173 -6.96 0.13 1.34
N ARG A 174 -6.94 -1.16 1.00
CA ARG A 174 -8.09 -1.79 0.30
C ARG A 174 -9.39 -1.60 1.09
N ARG A 175 -9.35 -1.87 2.40
CA ARG A 175 -10.51 -1.69 3.30
C ARG A 175 -10.92 -0.22 3.41
N GLY A 176 -9.98 0.70 3.61
CA GLY A 176 -10.29 2.12 3.72
C GLY A 176 -10.83 2.71 2.42
N SER A 177 -10.25 2.36 1.26
CA SER A 177 -10.81 2.72 -0.04
C SER A 177 -12.22 2.17 -0.26
N ALA A 178 -12.53 0.96 0.25
CA ALA A 178 -13.87 0.38 0.14
C ALA A 178 -14.87 1.15 1.00
N ASN A 179 -14.50 1.53 2.23
CA ASN A 179 -15.32 2.37 3.09
C ASN A 179 -15.61 3.73 2.45
N VAL A 180 -14.58 4.38 1.90
CA VAL A 180 -14.72 5.64 1.15
C VAL A 180 -15.68 5.46 -0.02
N LEU A 181 -15.57 4.37 -0.77
CA LEU A 181 -16.41 4.12 -1.94
C LEU A 181 -17.87 3.84 -1.57
N ILE A 182 -18.13 3.11 -0.48
CA ILE A 182 -19.49 2.81 0.00
C ILE A 182 -20.20 4.09 0.45
N ASN A 183 -19.50 4.97 1.16
CA ASN A 183 -20.05 6.21 1.70
C ASN A 183 -19.87 7.40 0.73
N PHE A 184 -19.42 7.15 -0.50
CA PHE A 184 -18.99 8.22 -1.41
C PHE A 184 -20.13 9.18 -1.75
N ASP A 185 -21.31 8.63 -2.03
CA ASP A 185 -22.49 9.43 -2.38
C ASP A 185 -23.01 10.23 -1.21
N ASP A 186 -22.99 9.68 0.00
CA ASP A 186 -23.43 10.37 1.23
C ASP A 186 -22.60 11.61 1.53
N HIS A 187 -21.34 11.60 1.11
CA HIS A 187 -20.40 12.70 1.34
C HIS A 187 -20.30 13.66 0.15
N TRP A 188 -20.45 13.17 -1.09
CA TRP A 188 -20.33 13.98 -2.32
C TRP A 188 -21.50 13.75 -3.29
N HIS A 189 -22.68 14.19 -2.87
CA HIS A 189 -23.89 14.19 -3.71
C HIS A 189 -23.71 15.02 -4.98
N THR A 190 -24.28 14.52 -6.09
CA THR A 190 -24.13 15.05 -7.45
C THR A 190 -24.59 16.49 -7.66
N ASN A 191 -25.33 17.08 -6.71
CA ASN A 191 -26.05 18.35 -6.88
C ASN A 191 -25.62 19.49 -5.94
N GLN A 192 -24.62 19.30 -5.06
CA GLN A 192 -24.31 20.31 -4.04
C GLN A 192 -22.94 20.95 -4.28
N SER A 193 -22.96 22.23 -4.67
CA SER A 193 -21.81 23.13 -4.50
C SER A 193 -21.60 23.32 -3.00
N LEU A 194 -20.72 22.53 -2.39
CA LEU A 194 -20.43 22.58 -0.96
C LEU A 194 -20.07 24.03 -0.55
N SER A 195 -20.89 24.62 0.32
CA SER A 195 -20.56 25.89 0.94
C SER A 195 -19.27 25.75 1.77
N SER A 196 -18.52 26.84 1.96
CA SER A 196 -17.23 26.80 2.66
C SER A 196 -17.32 26.27 4.10
N GLN A 197 -18.47 26.42 4.77
CA GLN A 197 -18.73 25.89 6.11
C GLN A 197 -19.09 24.40 6.12
N GLU A 198 -19.97 23.94 5.23
CA GLU A 198 -20.32 22.50 5.12
C GLU A 198 -19.12 21.65 4.66
N SER A 199 -18.25 22.22 3.84
CA SER A 199 -17.00 21.60 3.42
C SER A 199 -16.04 21.34 4.59
N SER A 200 -16.08 22.14 5.66
CA SER A 200 -15.20 21.99 6.84
C SER A 200 -15.68 20.86 7.77
N THR A 201 -17.00 20.76 7.98
CA THR A 201 -17.64 19.66 8.73
C THR A 201 -17.57 18.33 7.98
N LEU A 202 -17.73 18.35 6.67
CA LEU A 202 -17.53 17.17 5.83
C LEU A 202 -16.07 16.74 5.84
N LEU A 203 -15.11 17.68 5.76
CA LEU A 203 -13.69 17.38 5.89
C LEU A 203 -13.37 16.77 7.27
N THR A 204 -13.96 17.24 8.37
CA THR A 204 -13.76 16.66 9.72
C THR A 204 -14.43 15.28 9.91
N SER A 205 -15.56 15.02 9.25
CA SER A 205 -16.20 13.69 9.23
C SER A 205 -15.44 12.69 8.34
N VAL A 206 -15.02 13.13 7.14
CA VAL A 206 -14.28 12.34 6.13
C VAL A 206 -12.83 12.12 6.53
N THR A 207 -12.20 13.04 7.26
CA THR A 207 -10.86 12.81 7.85
C THR A 207 -10.88 11.76 8.95
N GLY A 208 -12.06 11.39 9.46
CA GLY A 208 -12.25 10.15 10.23
C GLY A 208 -12.08 8.89 9.36
N ASP A 209 -12.46 8.96 8.09
CA ASP A 209 -12.29 7.90 7.08
C ASP A 209 -10.89 7.95 6.46
N ASN A 210 -9.90 7.57 7.27
CA ASN A 210 -8.54 7.38 6.79
C ASN A 210 -8.55 6.31 5.68
N ILE A 211 -8.27 6.69 4.43
CA ILE A 211 -8.27 5.79 3.25
C ILE A 211 -7.33 4.58 3.43
N CYS A 212 -6.32 4.74 4.29
CA CYS A 212 -5.42 3.68 4.70
C CYS A 212 -5.55 3.33 6.19
N GLY A 213 -6.60 3.74 6.90
CA GLY A 213 -6.82 3.48 8.34
C GLY A 213 -5.98 4.36 9.27
N GLU A 214 -6.26 4.29 10.58
CA GLU A 214 -5.66 5.17 11.60
C GLU A 214 -4.13 5.19 11.62
N GLY A 215 -3.58 6.37 11.89
CA GLY A 215 -2.12 6.60 11.96
C GLY A 215 -1.42 6.62 10.61
N VAL A 216 -2.17 6.80 9.51
CA VAL A 216 -1.65 7.04 8.16
C VAL A 216 -2.41 8.24 7.57
N PRO A 217 -1.73 9.29 7.07
CA PRO A 217 -0.27 9.37 6.88
C PRO A 217 0.49 9.52 8.20
N ARG A 218 1.70 8.97 8.25
CA ARG A 218 2.66 9.03 9.36
C ARG A 218 3.55 10.27 9.27
N GLY A 219 3.69 10.85 8.08
CA GLY A 219 4.47 12.07 7.85
C GLY A 219 5.97 11.84 7.65
N TYR A 220 6.38 10.63 7.25
CA TYR A 220 7.76 10.32 6.87
C TYR A 220 7.83 9.27 5.77
N TRP A 221 8.96 9.24 5.06
CA TRP A 221 9.25 8.30 3.98
C TRP A 221 10.35 7.31 4.38
N MET A 222 10.29 6.11 3.81
CA MET A 222 11.15 4.97 4.09
C MET A 222 12.05 4.64 2.90
N PHE A 223 11.54 3.86 1.95
CA PHE A 223 12.18 3.55 0.68
C PHE A 223 12.24 4.77 -0.26
N CYS A 224 11.23 5.63 -0.19
CA CYS A 224 11.09 6.85 -0.98
C CYS A 224 11.70 8.08 -0.31
N ARG A 225 12.46 7.91 0.78
CA ARG A 225 13.21 9.01 1.39
C ARG A 225 14.35 9.46 0.47
N GLY A 226 14.38 10.76 0.18
CA GLY A 226 15.50 11.39 -0.51
C GLY A 226 16.68 11.71 0.40
N SER A 227 17.84 12.00 -0.18
CA SER A 227 18.99 12.50 0.59
C SER A 227 18.80 13.96 1.05
N LYS A 228 17.97 14.71 0.33
CA LYS A 228 17.50 16.06 0.71
C LYS A 228 16.00 16.04 1.00
N LYS A 229 15.54 16.94 1.88
CA LYS A 229 14.15 16.94 2.38
C LYS A 229 13.10 17.12 1.27
N GLU A 230 13.44 17.90 0.25
CA GLU A 230 12.60 18.25 -0.90
C GLU A 230 12.61 17.22 -2.03
N THR A 231 13.44 16.17 -1.92
CA THR A 231 13.62 15.17 -2.98
C THR A 231 12.81 13.89 -2.72
N ARG A 232 12.42 13.22 -3.82
CA ARG A 232 11.69 11.93 -3.83
C ARG A 232 10.29 12.00 -3.17
N GLY A 233 10.09 11.34 -2.04
CA GLY A 233 8.86 11.36 -1.25
C GLY A 233 7.61 10.90 -1.99
N PHE A 234 6.59 11.76 -1.98
CA PHE A 234 5.25 11.47 -2.50
C PHE A 234 5.23 10.93 -3.93
N SER A 235 5.98 11.58 -4.82
CA SER A 235 6.06 11.15 -6.23
C SER A 235 6.63 9.74 -6.38
N CYS A 236 7.64 9.39 -5.59
CA CYS A 236 8.21 8.04 -5.56
C CYS A 236 7.19 7.01 -5.05
N GLY A 237 6.51 7.30 -3.94
CA GLY A 237 5.51 6.38 -3.38
C GLY A 237 4.34 6.14 -4.34
N LEU A 238 3.91 7.19 -5.05
CA LEU A 238 2.88 7.10 -6.07
C LEU A 238 3.32 6.23 -7.26
N TRP A 239 4.55 6.37 -7.76
CA TRP A 239 5.06 5.49 -8.81
C TRP A 239 5.10 4.03 -8.39
N VAL A 240 5.51 3.73 -7.14
CA VAL A 240 5.49 2.36 -6.60
C VAL A 240 4.05 1.83 -6.53
N LEU A 241 3.09 2.66 -6.11
CA LEU A 241 1.67 2.29 -6.12
C LEU A 241 1.21 1.95 -7.54
N LEU A 242 1.43 2.83 -8.52
CA LEU A 242 0.97 2.61 -9.89
C LEU A 242 1.56 1.33 -10.50
N HIS A 243 2.86 1.10 -10.34
CA HIS A 243 3.50 -0.15 -10.77
C HIS A 243 2.94 -1.37 -10.05
N SER A 244 2.66 -1.26 -8.75
CA SER A 244 2.02 -2.34 -8.01
C SER A 244 0.60 -2.64 -8.52
N LEU A 245 -0.17 -1.63 -8.93
CA LEU A 245 -1.53 -1.81 -9.46
C LEU A 245 -1.50 -2.54 -10.81
N THR A 246 -0.56 -2.22 -11.70
CA THR A 246 -0.48 -2.86 -13.03
C THR A 246 -0.12 -4.35 -12.93
N VAL A 247 0.84 -4.74 -12.08
CA VAL A 247 1.22 -6.16 -11.91
C VAL A 247 0.19 -6.99 -11.14
N ARG A 248 -0.80 -6.34 -10.51
CA ARG A 248 -1.86 -7.00 -9.72
C ARG A 248 -3.20 -7.06 -10.44
N SER A 249 -3.39 -6.25 -11.47
CA SER A 249 -4.60 -6.23 -12.30
C SER A 249 -4.67 -7.49 -13.17
N GLY A 250 -5.88 -7.99 -13.42
CA GLY A 250 -6.10 -9.08 -14.37
C GLY A 250 -6.08 -8.59 -15.83
N ASP A 251 -5.92 -9.53 -16.77
CA ASP A 251 -5.95 -9.23 -18.21
C ASP A 251 -7.25 -8.51 -18.63
N GLY A 252 -8.40 -8.99 -18.13
CA GLY A 252 -9.71 -8.39 -18.41
C GLY A 252 -9.92 -6.98 -17.83
N GLU A 253 -9.05 -6.53 -16.93
CA GLU A 253 -9.13 -5.21 -16.29
C GLU A 253 -8.08 -4.23 -16.83
N SER A 254 -7.17 -4.68 -17.69
CA SER A 254 -5.97 -3.93 -18.07
C SER A 254 -6.30 -2.57 -18.70
N GLN A 255 -7.25 -2.52 -19.62
CA GLN A 255 -7.65 -1.24 -20.21
C GLN A 255 -8.32 -0.30 -19.19
N SER A 256 -9.18 -0.82 -18.32
CA SER A 256 -9.81 0.01 -17.28
C SER A 256 -8.80 0.51 -16.24
N THR A 257 -7.81 -0.31 -15.88
CA THR A 257 -6.71 0.10 -15.00
C THR A 257 -5.90 1.21 -15.65
N PHE A 258 -5.52 1.05 -16.91
CA PHE A 258 -4.81 2.09 -17.68
C PHE A 258 -5.57 3.41 -17.68
N THR A 259 -6.83 3.40 -18.12
CA THR A 259 -7.65 4.61 -18.23
C THR A 259 -7.80 5.29 -16.87
N SER A 260 -8.02 4.52 -15.81
CA SER A 260 -8.19 5.08 -14.47
C SER A 260 -6.89 5.66 -13.90
N ILE A 261 -5.72 5.08 -14.21
CA ILE A 261 -4.42 5.66 -13.85
C ILE A 261 -4.22 7.00 -14.58
N CYS A 262 -4.46 7.03 -15.90
CA CYS A 262 -4.34 8.24 -16.70
C CYS A 262 -5.30 9.34 -16.22
N ASP A 263 -6.58 9.00 -16.00
CA ASP A 263 -7.58 9.93 -15.48
C ASP A 263 -7.22 10.42 -14.07
N PHE A 264 -6.73 9.54 -13.21
CA PHE A 264 -6.34 9.91 -11.85
C PHE A 264 -5.19 10.91 -11.86
N ILE A 265 -4.12 10.62 -12.61
CA ILE A 265 -2.99 11.54 -12.73
C ILE A 265 -3.44 12.85 -13.38
N HIS A 266 -4.22 12.79 -14.46
CA HIS A 266 -4.69 13.96 -15.16
C HIS A 266 -5.55 14.86 -14.26
N ASN A 267 -6.38 14.32 -13.37
CA ASN A 267 -7.31 15.10 -12.57
C ASN A 267 -6.78 15.49 -11.18
N PHE A 268 -5.98 14.63 -10.55
CA PHE A 268 -5.68 14.75 -9.11
C PHE A 268 -4.20 14.94 -8.77
N PHE A 269 -3.28 14.67 -9.69
CA PHE A 269 -1.87 14.94 -9.40
C PHE A 269 -1.61 16.45 -9.38
N ILE A 270 -0.82 16.95 -8.43
CA ILE A 270 -0.68 18.40 -8.19
C ILE A 270 0.36 19.07 -9.10
N CYS A 271 1.36 18.33 -9.58
CA CYS A 271 2.41 18.87 -10.44
C CYS A 271 1.88 19.03 -11.88
N GLU A 272 1.56 20.27 -12.29
CA GLU A 272 1.00 20.57 -13.61
C GLU A 272 1.86 20.02 -14.76
N GLU A 273 3.16 20.30 -14.74
CA GLU A 273 4.10 19.83 -15.77
C GLU A 273 4.19 18.30 -15.80
N CYS A 274 4.13 17.65 -14.64
CA CYS A 274 4.14 16.19 -14.58
C CYS A 274 2.85 15.60 -15.18
N ARG A 275 1.69 16.22 -14.91
CA ARG A 275 0.40 15.80 -15.47
C ARG A 275 0.40 15.89 -16.99
N LYS A 276 0.84 17.02 -17.54
CA LYS A 276 0.89 17.25 -18.99
C LYS A 276 1.70 16.17 -19.67
N HIS A 277 2.95 15.98 -19.24
CA HIS A 277 3.84 14.97 -19.80
C HIS A 277 3.31 13.54 -19.66
N PHE A 278 2.74 13.17 -18.50
CA PHE A 278 2.18 11.83 -18.31
C PHE A 278 0.94 11.62 -19.19
N TYR A 279 0.08 12.63 -19.29
CA TYR A 279 -1.13 12.57 -20.11
C TYR A 279 -0.83 12.55 -21.61
N GLU A 280 0.23 13.21 -22.07
CA GLU A 280 0.74 13.06 -23.45
C GLU A 280 1.13 11.61 -23.74
N MET A 281 1.85 10.96 -22.82
CA MET A 281 2.18 9.54 -22.96
C MET A 281 0.91 8.67 -22.96
N CYS A 282 -0.07 8.94 -22.11
CA CYS A 282 -1.37 8.27 -22.13
C CYS A 282 -2.08 8.44 -23.48
N SER A 283 -2.11 9.66 -24.01
CA SER A 283 -2.80 10.00 -25.26
C SER A 283 -2.12 9.39 -26.50
N SER A 284 -0.84 9.02 -26.40
CA SER A 284 -0.11 8.33 -27.47
C SER A 284 -0.49 6.85 -27.64
N VAL A 285 -1.26 6.27 -26.69
CA VAL A 285 -1.73 4.89 -26.77
C VAL A 285 -2.94 4.81 -27.68
N SER A 286 -2.77 4.18 -28.85
CA SER A 286 -3.83 4.03 -29.87
C SER A 286 -4.59 2.71 -29.80
N VAL A 287 -4.03 1.69 -29.15
CA VAL A 287 -4.61 0.34 -29.07
C VAL A 287 -4.91 -0.01 -27.61
N PRO A 288 -6.13 -0.47 -27.29
CA PRO A 288 -6.47 -0.88 -25.93
C PRO A 288 -5.59 -2.04 -25.43
N PHE A 289 -5.21 -2.00 -24.15
CA PHE A 289 -4.47 -3.07 -23.50
C PHE A 289 -5.35 -4.31 -23.30
N LYS A 290 -4.87 -5.45 -23.79
CA LYS A 290 -5.56 -6.74 -23.67
C LYS A 290 -4.99 -7.65 -22.58
N SER A 291 -3.83 -7.30 -22.04
CA SER A 291 -3.13 -8.09 -21.04
C SER A 291 -2.48 -7.22 -19.97
N ALA A 292 -2.37 -7.77 -18.77
CA ALA A 292 -1.69 -7.13 -17.65
C ALA A 292 -0.19 -6.95 -17.96
N ARG A 293 0.37 -7.87 -18.76
CA ARG A 293 1.74 -7.79 -19.28
C ARG A 293 1.96 -6.51 -20.07
N ASP A 294 1.12 -6.24 -21.06
CA ASP A 294 1.30 -5.07 -21.94
C ASP A 294 1.13 -3.75 -21.19
N LEU A 295 0.15 -3.69 -20.28
CA LEU A 295 -0.03 -2.54 -19.39
C LEU A 295 1.18 -2.32 -18.48
N THR A 296 1.67 -3.38 -17.85
CA THR A 296 2.81 -3.34 -16.94
C THR A 296 4.06 -2.85 -17.67
N LEU A 297 4.34 -3.39 -18.85
CA LEU A 297 5.48 -2.96 -19.67
C LEU A 297 5.32 -1.55 -20.21
N TRP A 298 4.09 -1.12 -20.55
CA TRP A 298 3.84 0.26 -20.95
C TRP A 298 4.18 1.24 -19.83
N LEU A 299 3.70 1.00 -18.60
CA LEU A 299 3.97 1.89 -17.47
C LEU A 299 5.46 1.92 -17.13
N TRP A 300 6.14 0.78 -17.22
CA TRP A 300 7.60 0.68 -17.10
C TRP A 300 8.34 1.52 -18.15
N ARG A 301 7.98 1.39 -19.44
CA ARG A 301 8.55 2.20 -20.53
C ARG A 301 8.28 3.69 -20.33
N ALA A 302 7.06 4.05 -19.95
CA ALA A 302 6.68 5.44 -19.67
C ALA A 302 7.52 6.04 -18.53
N HIS A 303 7.72 5.30 -17.44
CA HIS A 303 8.56 5.77 -16.33
C HIS A 303 10.04 5.87 -16.76
N ASN A 304 10.57 4.95 -17.57
CA ASN A 304 11.94 5.09 -18.08
C ASN A 304 12.12 6.30 -19.00
N LYS A 305 11.13 6.66 -19.82
CA LYS A 305 11.15 7.93 -20.58
C LYS A 305 11.20 9.15 -19.66
N VAL A 306 10.47 9.12 -18.54
CA VAL A 306 10.55 10.18 -17.52
C VAL A 306 11.93 10.21 -16.89
N ASN A 307 12.53 9.07 -16.56
CA ASN A 307 13.89 8.99 -16.03
C ASN A 307 14.91 9.56 -17.01
N GLU A 308 14.81 9.23 -18.30
CA GLU A 308 15.67 9.77 -19.37
C GLU A 308 15.61 11.30 -19.44
N ARG A 309 14.41 11.86 -19.46
CA ARG A 309 14.21 13.30 -19.49
C ARG A 309 14.79 13.96 -18.22
N LEU A 310 14.40 13.45 -17.05
CA LEU A 310 14.81 14.02 -15.76
C LEU A 310 16.32 13.86 -15.49
N MET A 311 16.97 12.80 -15.99
CA MET A 311 18.43 12.67 -15.94
C MET A 311 19.14 13.89 -16.53
N LYS A 312 18.59 14.47 -17.60
CA LYS A 312 19.14 15.65 -18.25
C LYS A 312 18.72 16.93 -17.52
N GLU A 313 17.41 17.12 -17.30
CA GLU A 313 16.86 18.34 -16.69
C GLU A 313 17.39 18.57 -15.27
N GLU A 314 17.42 17.53 -14.42
CA GLU A 314 17.89 17.66 -13.04
C GLU A 314 19.40 17.90 -12.97
N LYS A 315 20.16 17.40 -13.95
CA LYS A 315 21.60 17.66 -14.07
C LYS A 315 21.87 19.10 -14.52
N ASP A 316 21.12 19.59 -15.51
CA ASP A 316 21.27 20.95 -16.04
C ASP A 316 20.87 22.02 -14.99
N LEU A 317 19.92 21.70 -14.12
CA LEU A 317 19.41 22.60 -13.07
C LEU A 317 20.03 22.39 -11.67
N ASP A 318 20.90 21.39 -11.51
CA ASP A 318 21.47 20.97 -10.21
C ASP A 318 20.41 20.67 -9.14
N THR A 319 19.29 20.07 -9.55
CA THR A 319 18.14 19.73 -8.68
C THR A 319 18.05 18.23 -8.38
N ALA A 320 18.95 17.42 -8.93
CA ALA A 320 18.98 15.97 -8.71
C ALA A 320 19.19 15.63 -7.22
N ASP A 321 18.60 14.51 -6.80
CA ASP A 321 18.98 13.87 -5.53
C ASP A 321 20.36 13.21 -5.70
N PRO A 322 21.41 13.66 -4.99
CA PRO A 322 22.76 13.14 -5.17
C PRO A 322 22.91 11.65 -4.87
N SER A 323 22.11 11.12 -3.95
CA SER A 323 22.16 9.70 -3.56
C SER A 323 21.28 8.81 -4.42
N PHE A 324 20.34 9.40 -5.17
CA PHE A 324 19.37 8.68 -6.00
C PHE A 324 19.27 9.31 -7.39
N PRO A 325 20.37 9.33 -8.16
CA PRO A 325 20.33 9.84 -9.53
C PRO A 325 19.33 9.02 -10.35
N LYS A 326 18.64 9.68 -11.28
CA LYS A 326 17.79 9.00 -12.24
C LYS A 326 18.64 8.03 -13.06
N VAL A 327 18.13 6.83 -13.26
CA VAL A 327 18.76 5.80 -14.08
C VAL A 327 17.69 5.11 -14.91
N ILE A 328 18.13 4.47 -16.00
CA ILE A 328 17.30 3.50 -16.68
C ILE A 328 17.07 2.32 -15.76
N TRP A 329 15.81 2.00 -15.49
CA TRP A 329 15.40 1.00 -14.53
C TRP A 329 14.85 -0.26 -15.23
N PRO A 330 15.12 -1.49 -14.75
CA PRO A 330 16.05 -1.78 -13.68
C PRO A 330 17.50 -1.66 -14.15
N PRO A 331 18.45 -1.31 -13.28
CA PRO A 331 19.87 -1.39 -13.61
C PRO A 331 20.29 -2.86 -13.81
N LYS A 332 21.31 -3.10 -14.65
CA LYS A 332 21.81 -4.45 -14.97
C LYS A 332 22.22 -5.27 -13.75
N GLN A 333 22.69 -4.60 -12.69
CA GLN A 333 23.04 -5.25 -11.42
C GLN A 333 21.82 -5.85 -10.72
N LEU A 334 20.63 -5.26 -10.91
CA LEU A 334 19.39 -5.69 -10.27
C LEU A 334 18.65 -6.75 -11.09
N CYS A 335 18.73 -6.66 -12.42
CA CYS A 335 18.19 -7.69 -13.31
C CYS A 335 19.13 -7.92 -14.52
N PRO A 336 20.14 -8.80 -14.39
CA PRO A 336 21.03 -9.10 -15.50
C PRO A 336 20.32 -9.76 -16.69
N SER A 337 19.31 -10.61 -16.44
CA SER A 337 18.55 -11.32 -17.48
C SER A 337 17.65 -10.41 -18.30
N CYS A 338 17.29 -9.23 -17.78
CA CYS A 338 16.51 -8.23 -18.51
C CYS A 338 17.26 -7.63 -19.72
N TYR A 339 18.58 -7.83 -19.82
CA TYR A 339 19.43 -7.23 -20.86
C TYR A 339 19.85 -8.29 -21.87
N ARG A 340 19.37 -8.21 -23.11
CA ARG A 340 19.91 -9.01 -24.23
C ARG A 340 21.26 -8.50 -24.67
N SER A 341 21.34 -7.18 -24.88
CA SER A 341 22.57 -6.49 -25.22
C SER A 341 22.55 -5.06 -24.67
N SER A 342 23.73 -4.47 -24.50
CA SER A 342 23.87 -3.07 -24.06
C SER A 342 25.08 -2.45 -24.75
N SER A 343 24.86 -1.39 -25.51
CA SER A 343 25.92 -0.61 -26.16
C SER A 343 25.89 0.84 -25.70
N ARG A 344 27.05 1.51 -25.74
CA ARG A 344 27.13 2.96 -25.56
C ARG A 344 27.24 3.59 -26.94
N THR A 345 26.33 4.50 -27.25
CA THR A 345 26.38 5.30 -28.48
C THR A 345 27.41 6.42 -28.34
N ALA A 346 27.81 7.01 -29.47
CA ALA A 346 28.87 8.01 -29.53
C ALA A 346 28.54 9.32 -28.78
N ASP A 347 27.26 9.58 -28.51
CA ASP A 347 26.73 10.68 -27.70
C ASP A 347 26.65 10.35 -26.19
N GLY A 348 27.10 9.16 -25.79
CA GLY A 348 27.12 8.72 -24.39
C GLY A 348 25.80 8.10 -23.89
N VAL A 349 24.79 7.96 -24.74
CA VAL A 349 23.52 7.30 -24.40
C VAL A 349 23.73 5.78 -24.34
N THR A 350 23.16 5.12 -23.33
CA THR A 350 23.22 3.65 -23.25
C THR A 350 22.01 3.10 -24.00
N GLN A 351 22.25 2.48 -25.17
CA GLN A 351 21.21 1.77 -25.89
C GLN A 351 21.12 0.34 -25.32
N VAL A 352 19.96 0.01 -24.78
CA VAL A 352 19.68 -1.30 -24.20
C VAL A 352 18.69 -2.04 -25.09
N GLU A 353 19.08 -3.24 -25.48
CA GLU A 353 18.15 -4.21 -26.05
C GLU A 353 17.57 -5.04 -24.90
N TRP A 354 16.29 -4.84 -24.62
CA TRP A 354 15.61 -5.48 -23.50
C TRP A 354 15.11 -6.88 -23.85
N ASP A 355 15.20 -7.78 -22.88
CA ASP A 355 14.34 -8.96 -22.84
C ASP A 355 13.06 -8.61 -22.07
N GLU A 356 12.00 -8.26 -22.80
CA GLU A 356 10.75 -7.81 -22.17
C GLU A 356 10.05 -8.90 -21.35
N ASP A 357 10.29 -10.18 -21.62
CA ASP A 357 9.72 -11.28 -20.83
C ASP A 357 10.40 -11.35 -19.46
N GLU A 358 11.73 -11.25 -19.42
CA GLU A 358 12.49 -11.15 -18.18
C GLU A 358 12.18 -9.86 -17.41
N VAL A 359 12.02 -8.73 -18.11
CA VAL A 359 11.59 -7.45 -17.50
C VAL A 359 10.22 -7.60 -16.85
N PHE A 360 9.25 -8.20 -17.54
CA PHE A 360 7.92 -8.43 -16.99
C PHE A 360 8.00 -9.36 -15.76
N HIS A 361 8.76 -10.45 -15.84
CA HIS A 361 8.94 -11.38 -14.72
C HIS A 361 9.55 -10.67 -13.49
N PHE A 362 10.55 -9.83 -13.72
CA PHE A 362 11.17 -9.00 -12.71
C PHE A 362 10.18 -8.02 -12.08
N LEU A 363 9.40 -7.29 -12.90
CA LEU A 363 8.38 -6.34 -12.44
C LEU A 363 7.33 -7.00 -11.54
N VAL A 364 6.78 -8.15 -11.96
CA VAL A 364 5.80 -8.93 -11.18
C VAL A 364 6.40 -9.41 -9.85
N GLY A 365 7.66 -9.85 -9.86
CA GLY A 365 8.38 -10.24 -8.65
C GLY A 365 8.60 -9.06 -7.69
N TYR A 366 9.07 -7.94 -8.21
CA TYR A 366 9.52 -6.77 -7.46
C TYR A 366 8.35 -5.96 -6.88
N TYR A 367 7.39 -5.55 -7.72
CA TYR A 367 6.21 -4.76 -7.31
C TYR A 367 5.03 -5.62 -6.85
N GLY A 368 5.07 -6.94 -7.08
CA GLY A 368 4.06 -7.88 -6.62
C GLY A 368 4.45 -8.55 -5.31
N LYS A 369 5.12 -9.71 -5.40
CA LYS A 369 5.39 -10.58 -4.23
C LYS A 369 6.35 -9.94 -3.22
N LYS A 370 7.46 -9.35 -3.67
CA LYS A 370 8.48 -8.77 -2.78
C LYS A 370 7.94 -7.57 -2.00
N LEU A 371 7.25 -6.64 -2.68
CA LEU A 371 6.63 -5.47 -2.05
C LEU A 371 5.77 -5.81 -0.82
N VAL A 372 5.08 -6.95 -0.81
CA VAL A 372 4.20 -7.37 0.29
C VAL A 372 4.75 -8.51 1.14
N SER A 373 6.04 -8.88 0.99
CA SER A 373 6.63 -10.05 1.67
C SER A 373 6.64 -9.93 3.20
N SER A 374 7.00 -8.76 3.75
CA SER A 374 6.91 -8.46 5.19
C SER A 374 5.47 -8.56 5.75
N TYR A 375 4.47 -8.31 4.90
CA TYR A 375 3.04 -8.45 5.22
C TYR A 375 2.54 -9.91 5.16
N ARG A 376 3.27 -10.80 4.48
CA ARG A 376 2.86 -12.20 4.32
C ARG A 376 3.37 -13.10 5.43
N GLU A 377 4.58 -12.87 5.96
CA GLU A 377 5.07 -13.56 7.17
C GLU A 377 4.11 -13.36 8.36
N THR A 378 3.47 -12.20 8.45
CA THR A 378 2.44 -11.90 9.46
C THR A 378 1.13 -12.70 9.26
N SER A 379 0.84 -13.19 8.05
CA SER A 379 -0.45 -13.81 7.68
C SER A 379 -0.41 -15.33 7.45
N MET A 380 0.74 -15.89 7.09
CA MET A 380 0.89 -17.34 6.88
C MET A 380 1.10 -18.08 8.22
N ASP A 381 1.74 -17.43 9.18
CA ASP A 381 1.99 -18.01 10.52
C ASP A 381 0.71 -18.07 11.37
N SER A 382 -0.28 -17.22 11.08
CA SER A 382 -1.61 -17.26 11.70
C SER A 382 -2.48 -18.41 11.18
N HIS A 383 -2.26 -18.90 9.95
CA HIS A 383 -2.99 -20.05 9.41
C HIS A 383 -2.42 -21.41 9.84
N LEU A 384 -1.10 -21.51 10.10
CA LEU A 384 -0.48 -22.73 10.62
C LEU A 384 -0.76 -22.97 12.12
N GLN A 385 -1.07 -21.92 12.89
CA GLN A 385 -1.44 -22.09 14.31
C GLN A 385 -2.91 -22.51 14.51
N VAL A 386 -3.81 -22.08 13.62
CA VAL A 386 -5.24 -22.48 13.69
C VAL A 386 -5.44 -23.94 13.32
N THR A 387 -4.62 -24.49 12.41
CA THR A 387 -4.68 -25.91 12.02
C THR A 387 -4.08 -26.87 13.06
N LYS A 388 -3.30 -26.37 14.03
CA LYS A 388 -2.71 -27.20 15.09
C LYS A 388 -3.59 -27.35 16.35
N GLN A 389 -4.67 -26.58 16.45
CA GLN A 389 -5.55 -26.55 17.63
C GLN A 389 -6.89 -27.27 17.45
N VAL A 390 -7.15 -27.83 16.26
CA VAL A 390 -8.35 -28.64 15.99
C VAL A 390 -7.94 -29.94 15.31
N GLY A 391 -8.02 -31.04 16.06
CA GLY A 391 -8.21 -32.37 15.48
C GLY A 391 -6.99 -33.28 15.41
N SER A 392 -6.62 -33.87 16.55
CA SER A 392 -6.19 -35.26 16.57
C SER A 392 -7.40 -36.17 16.27
N ILE A 393 -7.76 -36.33 15.01
CA ILE A 393 -8.52 -37.49 14.55
C ILE A 393 -7.92 -37.86 13.19
N SER A 394 -7.32 -39.04 13.15
CA SER A 394 -6.89 -39.72 11.92
C SER A 394 -8.09 -39.94 11.01
N ASP A 395 -7.94 -39.65 9.72
CA ASP A 395 -8.14 -40.64 8.67
C ASP A 395 -7.67 -40.12 7.29
N ASP A 396 -7.38 -41.11 6.46
CA ASP A 396 -6.57 -41.13 5.26
C ASP A 396 -6.95 -40.21 4.08
N SER A 397 -5.90 -39.89 3.31
CA SER A 397 -5.84 -39.81 1.84
C SER A 397 -6.53 -38.64 1.08
N SER A 398 -5.66 -37.83 0.48
CA SER A 398 -5.69 -37.27 -0.89
C SER A 398 -7.02 -36.93 -1.60
N ALA A 399 -7.15 -35.63 -1.89
CA ALA A 399 -7.61 -34.99 -3.14
C ALA A 399 -9.00 -35.33 -3.71
N SER A 400 -9.95 -34.40 -3.57
CA SER A 400 -10.84 -33.91 -4.65
C SER A 400 -11.67 -32.72 -4.16
N SER A 401 -11.76 -31.70 -5.00
CA SER A 401 -12.55 -30.48 -4.84
C SER A 401 -14.06 -30.71 -4.97
N ALA A 402 -14.85 -30.23 -4.01
CA ALA A 402 -16.16 -29.60 -4.20
C ALA A 402 -16.72 -29.18 -2.84
N ALA A 403 -16.98 -27.89 -2.63
CA ALA A 403 -17.71 -27.44 -1.45
C ALA A 403 -19.17 -27.90 -1.55
N THR A 404 -19.55 -28.90 -0.75
CA THR A 404 -20.95 -29.32 -0.59
C THR A 404 -21.74 -28.23 0.14
N VAL A 405 -22.61 -27.54 -0.60
CA VAL A 405 -23.61 -26.61 -0.03
C VAL A 405 -24.71 -27.44 0.64
N PRO A 406 -25.10 -27.16 1.90
CA PRO A 406 -26.15 -27.91 2.57
C PRO A 406 -27.46 -27.82 1.77
N ILE A 407 -28.10 -28.98 1.56
CA ILE A 407 -29.26 -29.17 0.68
C ILE A 407 -30.41 -28.18 0.99
N GLY A 408 -30.57 -27.78 2.27
CA GLY A 408 -31.56 -26.78 2.68
C GLY A 408 -31.30 -25.37 2.14
N ALA A 409 -30.04 -24.96 2.00
CA ALA A 409 -29.69 -23.65 1.44
C ALA A 409 -29.88 -23.60 -0.08
N ALA A 410 -29.55 -24.69 -0.78
CA ALA A 410 -29.77 -24.81 -2.22
C ALA A 410 -31.27 -24.82 -2.57
N LEU A 411 -32.10 -25.53 -1.79
CA LEU A 411 -33.56 -25.50 -1.92
C LEU A 411 -34.15 -24.11 -1.64
N GLY A 412 -33.65 -23.41 -0.61
CA GLY A 412 -34.11 -22.05 -0.29
C GLY A 412 -33.86 -21.05 -1.42
N VAL A 413 -32.66 -21.08 -2.02
CA VAL A 413 -32.31 -20.19 -3.15
C VAL A 413 -33.09 -20.53 -4.42
N ALA A 414 -33.31 -21.83 -4.70
CA ALA A 414 -34.09 -22.25 -5.86
C ALA A 414 -35.56 -21.83 -5.75
N VAL A 415 -36.19 -22.02 -4.58
CA VAL A 415 -37.58 -21.62 -4.35
C VAL A 415 -37.74 -20.11 -4.42
N ALA A 416 -36.83 -19.33 -3.82
CA ALA A 416 -36.85 -17.87 -3.93
C ALA A 416 -36.68 -17.40 -5.38
N SER A 417 -35.75 -17.99 -6.14
CA SER A 417 -35.50 -17.61 -7.54
C SER A 417 -36.71 -17.91 -8.44
N CYS A 418 -37.40 -19.04 -8.22
CA CYS A 418 -38.60 -19.39 -8.96
C CYS A 418 -39.80 -18.49 -8.62
N THR A 419 -39.97 -18.08 -7.37
CA THR A 419 -41.07 -17.17 -6.99
C THR A 419 -40.85 -15.76 -7.54
N PHE A 420 -39.62 -15.25 -7.52
CA PHE A 420 -39.29 -13.97 -8.16
C PHE A 420 -39.47 -14.03 -9.68
N GLY A 421 -39.08 -15.13 -10.34
CA GLY A 421 -39.31 -15.33 -11.77
C GLY A 421 -40.80 -15.36 -12.15
N ALA A 422 -41.64 -16.05 -11.37
CA ALA A 422 -43.08 -16.10 -11.58
C ALA A 422 -43.75 -14.73 -11.37
N LEU A 423 -43.36 -13.99 -10.32
CA LEU A 423 -43.85 -12.64 -10.05
C LEU A 423 -43.45 -11.66 -11.16
N ALA A 424 -42.21 -11.73 -11.65
CA ALA A 424 -41.75 -10.89 -12.76
C ALA A 424 -42.49 -11.21 -14.08
N CYS A 425 -42.78 -12.49 -14.35
CA CYS A 425 -43.57 -12.88 -15.52
C CYS A 425 -45.02 -12.41 -15.42
N PHE A 426 -45.64 -12.55 -14.24
CA PHE A 426 -47.00 -12.05 -13.99
C PHE A 426 -47.07 -10.54 -14.17
N TRP A 427 -46.10 -9.80 -13.62
CA TRP A 427 -46.04 -8.34 -13.73
C TRP A 427 -45.82 -7.86 -15.17
N ARG A 428 -44.94 -8.53 -15.94
CA ARG A 428 -44.77 -8.26 -17.38
C ARG A 428 -46.02 -8.57 -18.19
N THR A 429 -46.75 -9.62 -17.85
CA THR A 429 -48.02 -9.98 -18.52
C THR A 429 -49.11 -8.95 -18.23
N GLN A 430 -49.18 -8.46 -17.00
CA GLN A 430 -50.11 -7.40 -16.61
C GLN A 430 -49.79 -6.06 -17.29
N GLN A 431 -48.51 -5.70 -17.46
CA GLN A 431 -48.09 -4.54 -18.24
C GLN A 431 -48.45 -4.64 -19.73
N LYS A 432 -48.28 -5.82 -20.34
CA LYS A 432 -48.69 -6.06 -21.74
C LYS A 432 -50.21 -5.93 -21.93
N ASN A 433 -51.00 -6.46 -21.00
CA ASN A 433 -52.46 -6.32 -21.06
C ASN A 433 -52.90 -4.86 -20.91
N ARG A 434 -52.28 -4.08 -20.01
CA ARG A 434 -52.54 -2.62 -19.88
C ARG A 434 -52.23 -1.85 -21.17
N LYS A 435 -51.14 -2.17 -21.88
CA LYS A 435 -50.83 -1.56 -23.19
C LYS A 435 -51.87 -1.93 -24.27
N TYR A 436 -52.42 -3.15 -24.24
CA TYR A 436 -53.41 -3.60 -25.21
C TYR A 436 -54.77 -2.89 -25.06
N TYR A 437 -55.21 -2.61 -23.83
CA TYR A 437 -56.41 -1.81 -23.56
C TYR A 437 -56.24 -0.34 -24.00
N HIS A 438 -55.06 0.23 -23.81
CA HIS A 438 -54.77 1.62 -24.21
C HIS A 438 -54.74 1.80 -25.74
N LEU A 439 -54.25 0.79 -26.48
CA LEU A 439 -54.23 0.77 -27.95
C LEU A 439 -55.62 0.55 -28.58
N ARG A 440 -56.53 -0.17 -27.91
CA ARG A 440 -57.93 -0.29 -28.36
C ARG A 440 -58.75 0.98 -28.12
N SER A 441 -58.42 1.76 -27.09
CA SER A 441 -59.09 3.04 -26.82
C SER A 441 -58.73 4.14 -27.82
N LEU A 442 -57.53 4.11 -28.41
CA LEU A 442 -57.05 5.08 -29.40
C LEU A 442 -57.52 4.81 -30.84
N LYS A 443 -58.17 3.66 -31.09
CA LYS A 443 -58.76 3.30 -32.40
C LYS A 443 -60.26 3.60 -32.50
N LYS A 444 -60.85 4.24 -31.48
CA LYS A 444 -62.29 4.55 -31.38
C LYS A 444 -62.59 6.04 -31.23
N ILE A 445 -61.64 6.91 -31.58
CA ILE A 445 -61.84 8.36 -31.70
C ILE A 445 -61.68 8.73 -33.17
#